data_AF-A0A914Y9R1-F1
#
_entry.id   AF-A0A914Y9R1-F1
#
_cell.length_a   1.000
_cell.length_b   1.000
_cell.length_c   1.000
_cell.angle_alpha   90.00
_cell.angle_beta   90.00
_cell.angle_gamma   90.00
#
_symmetry.space_group_name_H-M   'P 1'
#
loop_
_entity.id
_entity.type
_entity.pdbx_description
1 polymer ?
#
loop_
_entity_poly.entity_id
_entity_poly.type
_entity_poly.pdbx_seq_one_letter_code
_entity_poly.pdbx_strand_id
1 'polypeptide(L)'
;MQVVLKWMAWFMQITLGTTAAESLNSCACIFLGQSEAPLLIKPYLMKMTASELHAVMTSGFACIAGSLFAAYISFGACPGYLLSSTVMSAPGSLACSKILFPETKRSKLQNIEDLELPKGEESNALECISNGAVMAVELVMAIVANLIVFLALLAFIDNVIGWTGSLIGYNDWSFELIVGYVFYPLAFVMGVTEDSEQTKTVAQLMGTKTVLNGKYLP
;
A
#
# COMPACT_ATOMS: atom_id res chain seq x y z
N MET A 1 -1.53 15.73 -14.06
CA MET A 1 -1.69 14.39 -13.45
C MET A 1 -2.68 13.52 -14.22
N GLN A 2 -3.93 13.94 -14.42
CA GLN A 2 -4.98 13.12 -15.06
C GLN A 2 -4.61 12.59 -16.47
N VAL A 3 -3.91 13.36 -17.30
CA VAL A 3 -3.46 12.91 -18.63
C VAL A 3 -2.47 11.74 -18.53
N VAL A 4 -1.51 11.82 -17.61
CA VAL A 4 -0.52 10.75 -17.36
C VAL A 4 -1.24 9.49 -16.86
N LEU A 5 -2.18 9.65 -15.92
CA LEU A 5 -2.97 8.53 -15.40
C LEU A 5 -3.80 7.86 -16.51
N LYS A 6 -4.43 8.62 -17.41
CA LYS A 6 -5.17 8.05 -18.55
C LYS A 6 -4.27 7.25 -19.48
N TRP A 7 -3.08 7.76 -19.79
CA TRP A 7 -2.10 7.05 -20.62
C TRP A 7 -1.60 5.76 -19.96
N MET A 8 -1.26 5.81 -18.67
CA MET A 8 -0.83 4.63 -17.92
C MET A 8 -1.95 3.59 -17.79
N ALA A 9 -3.17 4.04 -17.50
CA ALA A 9 -4.34 3.16 -17.40
C ALA A 9 -4.66 2.49 -18.73
N TRP A 10 -4.54 3.21 -19.84
CA TRP A 10 -4.74 2.66 -21.19
C TRP A 10 -3.69 1.60 -21.53
N PHE A 11 -2.44 1.87 -21.17
CA PHE A 11 -1.36 0.90 -21.33
C PHE A 11 -1.58 -0.37 -20.48
N MET A 12 -1.99 -0.22 -19.22
CA MET A 12 -2.33 -1.34 -18.34
C MET A 12 -3.54 -2.12 -18.84
N GLN A 13 -4.56 -1.42 -19.36
CA GLN A 13 -5.73 -2.06 -19.95
C GLN A 13 -5.38 -2.94 -21.15
N ILE A 14 -4.50 -2.49 -22.05
CA ILE A 14 -4.07 -3.28 -23.21
C ILE A 14 -3.26 -4.51 -22.78
N THR A 15 -2.38 -4.33 -21.79
CA THR A 15 -1.46 -5.39 -21.37
C THR A 15 -2.13 -6.45 -20.50
N LEU A 16 -3.02 -6.07 -19.60
CA LEU A 16 -3.67 -6.96 -18.62
C LEU A 16 -5.11 -7.34 -18.99
N GLY A 17 -5.74 -6.65 -19.94
CA GLY A 17 -7.14 -6.88 -20.31
C GLY A 17 -8.15 -6.50 -19.22
N THR A 18 -7.71 -5.72 -18.22
CA THR A 18 -8.53 -5.24 -17.10
C THR A 18 -9.44 -4.09 -17.50
N THR A 19 -10.43 -3.79 -16.67
CA THR A 19 -11.38 -2.71 -16.97
C THR A 19 -10.73 -1.34 -16.78
N ALA A 20 -11.29 -0.33 -17.44
CA ALA A 20 -10.75 1.02 -17.40
C ALA A 20 -10.74 1.60 -15.98
N ALA A 21 -11.77 1.30 -15.18
CA ALA A 21 -11.94 1.83 -13.83
C ALA A 21 -10.93 1.23 -12.84
N GLU A 22 -10.71 -0.09 -12.87
CA GLU A 22 -9.73 -0.73 -11.97
C GLU A 22 -8.28 -0.41 -12.37
N SER A 23 -8.00 -0.32 -13.68
CA SER A 23 -6.69 0.06 -14.20
C SER A 23 -6.35 1.51 -13.84
N LEU A 24 -7.32 2.42 -13.99
CA LEU A 24 -7.18 3.82 -13.59
C LEU A 24 -6.93 3.94 -12.08
N ASN A 25 -7.67 3.22 -11.25
CA ASN A 25 -7.46 3.22 -9.80
C ASN A 25 -6.07 2.68 -9.44
N SER A 26 -5.64 1.58 -10.05
CA SER A 26 -4.31 1.01 -9.80
C SER A 26 -3.18 1.95 -10.21
N CYS A 27 -3.29 2.62 -11.36
CA CYS A 27 -2.34 3.68 -11.75
C CYS A 27 -2.40 4.87 -10.80
N ALA A 28 -3.59 5.25 -10.33
CA ALA A 28 -3.75 6.35 -9.38
C ALA A 28 -3.08 6.03 -8.05
N CYS A 29 -3.15 4.78 -7.56
CA CYS A 29 -2.49 4.31 -6.35
C CYS A 29 -0.96 4.45 -6.37
N ILE A 30 -0.32 4.62 -7.54
CA ILE A 30 1.12 4.91 -7.64
C ILE A 30 1.45 6.28 -7.00
N PHE A 31 0.53 7.23 -7.10
CA PHE A 31 0.74 8.61 -6.64
C PHE A 31 -0.15 8.97 -5.45
N LEU A 32 -1.38 8.47 -5.44
CA LEU A 32 -2.41 8.74 -4.44
C LEU A 32 -2.50 7.58 -3.44
N GLY A 33 -2.88 7.88 -2.20
CA GLY A 33 -3.07 6.85 -1.18
C GLY A 33 -4.30 5.99 -1.41
N GLN A 34 -4.42 4.90 -0.63
CA GLN A 34 -5.56 3.98 -0.63
C GLN A 34 -6.93 4.65 -0.40
N SER A 35 -6.96 5.80 0.29
CA SER A 35 -8.17 6.59 0.54
C SER A 35 -8.47 7.61 -0.55
N GLU A 36 -7.47 8.01 -1.33
CA GLU A 36 -7.54 9.08 -2.33
C GLU A 36 -7.75 8.53 -3.74
N ALA A 37 -7.11 7.40 -4.07
CA ALA A 37 -7.22 6.79 -5.39
C ALA A 37 -8.68 6.40 -5.75
N PRO A 38 -9.49 5.79 -4.84
CA PRO A 38 -10.89 5.47 -5.16
C PRO A 38 -11.77 6.71 -5.39
N LEU A 39 -11.35 7.90 -4.93
CA LEU A 39 -12.11 9.13 -5.14
C LEU A 39 -12.21 9.49 -6.63
N LEU A 40 -11.18 9.16 -7.42
CA LEU A 40 -11.17 9.37 -8.87
C LEU A 40 -12.22 8.54 -9.61
N ILE A 41 -12.62 7.41 -9.03
CA ILE A 41 -13.61 6.49 -9.58
C ILE A 41 -14.89 6.41 -8.74
N LYS A 42 -15.08 7.34 -7.79
CA LYS A 42 -16.23 7.41 -6.87
C LYS A 42 -17.60 7.19 -7.54
N PRO A 43 -17.94 7.84 -8.69
CA PRO A 43 -19.26 7.62 -9.31
C PRO A 43 -19.44 6.22 -9.91
N TYR A 44 -18.35 5.48 -10.09
CA TYR A 44 -18.32 4.17 -10.70
C TYR A 44 -18.26 3.03 -9.68
N LEU A 45 -17.81 3.28 -8.44
CA LEU A 45 -17.71 2.27 -7.37
C LEU A 45 -19.01 1.48 -7.17
N MET A 46 -20.17 2.16 -7.20
CA MET A 46 -21.48 1.50 -7.01
C MET A 46 -21.92 0.63 -8.20
N LYS A 47 -21.27 0.80 -9.37
CA LYS A 47 -21.56 0.07 -10.61
C LYS A 47 -20.55 -1.04 -10.89
N MET A 48 -19.48 -1.12 -10.10
CA MET A 48 -18.40 -2.09 -10.27
C MET A 48 -18.82 -3.50 -9.84
N THR A 49 -18.19 -4.49 -10.44
CA THR A 49 -18.32 -5.89 -10.02
C THR A 49 -17.54 -6.14 -8.72
N ALA A 50 -17.79 -7.28 -8.07
CA ALA A 50 -17.05 -7.65 -6.88
C ALA A 50 -15.53 -7.85 -7.16
N SER A 51 -15.17 -8.28 -8.37
CA SER A 51 -13.76 -8.47 -8.75
C SER A 51 -13.07 -7.14 -9.04
N GLU A 52 -13.77 -6.19 -9.67
CA GLU A 52 -13.27 -4.82 -9.83
C GLU A 52 -13.09 -4.12 -8.48
N LEU A 53 -14.03 -4.29 -7.55
CA LEU A 53 -13.90 -3.74 -6.19
C LEU A 53 -12.71 -4.38 -5.46
N HIS A 54 -12.54 -5.70 -5.58
CA HIS A 54 -11.40 -6.40 -5.00
C HIS A 54 -10.08 -5.91 -5.57
N ALA A 55 -10.01 -5.64 -6.87
CA ALA A 55 -8.84 -5.05 -7.52
C ALA A 55 -8.53 -3.65 -7.01
N VAL A 56 -9.55 -2.80 -6.85
CA VAL A 56 -9.43 -1.44 -6.29
C VAL A 56 -8.87 -1.47 -4.86
N MET A 57 -9.35 -2.39 -4.03
CA MET A 57 -8.86 -2.56 -2.66
C MET A 57 -7.43 -3.12 -2.63
N THR A 58 -7.16 -4.15 -3.42
CA THR A 58 -5.84 -4.80 -3.48
C THR A 58 -4.77 -3.83 -3.97
N SER A 59 -5.06 -3.02 -4.98
CA SER A 59 -4.12 -1.99 -5.45
C SER A 59 -3.89 -0.89 -4.40
N GLY A 60 -4.92 -0.55 -3.62
CA GLY A 60 -4.80 0.39 -2.50
C GLY A 60 -3.82 -0.09 -1.42
N PHE A 61 -3.88 -1.36 -1.05
CA PHE A 61 -2.96 -1.93 -0.04
C PHE A 61 -1.55 -2.24 -0.59
N ALA A 62 -1.42 -2.47 -1.90
CA ALA A 62 -0.15 -2.81 -2.52
C ALA A 62 0.77 -1.59 -2.75
N CYS A 63 0.20 -0.41 -2.94
CA CYS A 63 0.96 0.80 -3.24
C CYS A 63 1.13 1.71 -2.02
N ILE A 64 2.18 2.53 -2.06
CA ILE A 64 2.45 3.56 -1.04
C ILE A 64 1.97 4.90 -1.59
N ALA A 65 1.31 5.70 -0.74
CA ALA A 65 0.89 7.05 -1.11
C ALA A 65 2.10 7.95 -1.40
N GLY A 66 2.03 8.78 -2.44
CA GLY A 66 3.09 9.74 -2.77
C GLY A 66 3.36 10.74 -1.64
N SER A 67 2.36 11.05 -0.80
CA SER A 67 2.50 11.89 0.39
C SER A 67 3.49 11.33 1.42
N LEU A 68 3.63 10.00 1.48
CA LEU A 68 4.58 9.32 2.37
C LEU A 68 5.97 9.13 1.75
N PHE A 69 6.10 9.36 0.44
CA PHE A 69 7.34 9.12 -0.29
C PHE A 69 8.51 9.94 0.25
N ALA A 70 8.28 11.23 0.50
CA ALA A 70 9.30 12.12 1.07
C ALA A 70 9.68 11.72 2.51
N ALA A 71 8.73 11.23 3.30
CA ALA A 71 8.98 10.75 4.66
C ALA A 71 9.90 9.52 4.64
N TYR A 72 9.65 8.54 3.77
CA TYR A 72 10.52 7.36 3.67
C TYR A 72 11.94 7.71 3.20
N ILE A 73 12.09 8.65 2.25
CA ILE A 73 13.40 9.14 1.84
C ILE A 73 14.13 9.81 3.01
N SER A 74 13.40 10.59 3.84
CA SER A 74 13.99 11.22 5.03
C SER A 74 14.47 10.21 6.07
N PHE A 75 13.88 9.02 6.11
CA PHE A 75 14.32 7.89 6.95
C PHE A 75 15.45 7.05 6.30
N GLY A 76 16.01 7.49 5.18
CA GLY A 76 17.16 6.84 4.54
C GLY A 76 16.81 5.78 3.49
N ALA A 77 15.53 5.64 3.09
CA ALA A 77 15.16 4.73 2.03
C ALA A 77 15.64 5.23 0.65
N CYS A 78 16.15 4.31 -0.18
CA CYS A 78 16.62 4.65 -1.52
C CYS A 78 15.46 5.09 -2.43
N PRO A 79 15.47 6.33 -2.97
CA PRO A 79 14.39 6.84 -3.83
C PRO A 79 14.19 5.99 -5.08
N GLY A 80 15.27 5.44 -5.64
CA GLY A 80 15.21 4.60 -6.83
C GLY A 80 14.41 3.31 -6.61
N TYR A 81 14.63 2.64 -5.47
CA TYR A 81 13.89 1.42 -5.12
C TYR A 81 12.45 1.70 -4.69
N LEU A 82 12.19 2.83 -4.03
CA LEU A 82 10.82 3.23 -3.69
C LEU A 82 9.99 3.55 -4.95
N LEU A 83 10.59 4.26 -5.91
CA LEU A 83 9.89 4.59 -7.16
C LEU A 83 9.64 3.33 -7.98
N SER A 84 10.66 2.47 -8.16
CA SER A 84 10.49 1.24 -8.94
C SER A 84 9.48 0.29 -8.30
N SER A 85 9.54 0.08 -6.98
CA SER A 85 8.56 -0.76 -6.28
C SER A 85 7.13 -0.24 -6.42
N THR A 86 6.91 1.08 -6.29
CA THR A 86 5.57 1.67 -6.41
C THR A 86 4.99 1.53 -7.83
N VAL A 87 5.82 1.71 -8.86
CA VAL A 87 5.40 1.51 -10.26
C VAL A 87 5.12 0.03 -10.55
N MET A 88 5.92 -0.89 -10.01
CA MET A 88 5.72 -2.33 -10.18
C MET A 88 4.50 -2.87 -9.39
N SER A 89 4.17 -2.26 -8.25
CA SER A 89 3.00 -2.65 -7.44
C SER A 89 1.68 -2.49 -8.18
N ALA A 90 1.54 -1.52 -9.09
CA ALA A 90 0.31 -1.33 -9.84
C ALA A 90 -0.07 -2.57 -10.68
N PRO A 91 0.72 -3.02 -11.68
CA PRO A 91 0.41 -4.23 -12.43
C PRO A 91 0.48 -5.50 -11.56
N GLY A 92 1.39 -5.57 -10.58
CA GLY A 92 1.50 -6.71 -9.67
C GLY A 92 0.23 -6.92 -8.83
N SER A 93 -0.35 -5.84 -8.33
CA SER A 93 -1.59 -5.88 -7.52
C SER A 93 -2.79 -6.35 -8.33
N LEU A 94 -2.92 -5.91 -9.60
CA LEU A 94 -3.98 -6.37 -10.48
C LEU A 94 -3.82 -7.85 -10.84
N ALA A 95 -2.59 -8.29 -11.14
CA ALA A 95 -2.31 -9.69 -11.41
C ALA A 95 -2.69 -10.58 -10.21
N CYS A 96 -2.21 -10.23 -9.01
CA CYS A 96 -2.55 -10.96 -7.78
C CYS A 96 -4.06 -10.95 -7.50
N SER A 97 -4.71 -9.79 -7.65
CA SER A 97 -6.15 -9.65 -7.44
C SER A 97 -6.97 -10.52 -8.39
N LYS A 98 -6.61 -10.59 -9.68
CA LYS A 98 -7.38 -11.37 -10.67
C LYS A 98 -7.08 -12.87 -10.60
N ILE A 99 -5.92 -13.27 -10.09
CA ILE A 99 -5.64 -14.68 -9.76
C ILE A 99 -6.50 -15.12 -8.58
N LEU A 100 -6.59 -14.29 -7.53
CA LEU A 100 -7.33 -14.62 -6.31
C LEU A 100 -8.84 -14.52 -6.48
N PHE A 101 -9.31 -13.48 -7.16
CA PHE A 101 -10.73 -13.23 -7.37
C PHE A 101 -11.01 -12.81 -8.83
N PRO A 102 -11.11 -13.79 -9.75
CA PRO A 102 -11.25 -13.53 -11.18
C PRO A 102 -12.58 -12.87 -11.54
N GLU A 103 -12.58 -12.17 -12.68
CA GLU A 103 -13.77 -11.51 -13.20
C GLU A 103 -14.76 -12.54 -13.77
N THR A 104 -15.98 -12.56 -13.23
CA THR A 104 -17.05 -13.49 -13.66
C THR A 104 -18.22 -12.78 -14.32
N LYS A 105 -18.31 -11.45 -14.20
CA LYS A 105 -19.42 -10.64 -14.71
C LYS A 105 -18.92 -9.70 -15.79
N ARG A 106 -19.76 -9.43 -16.79
CA ARG A 106 -19.42 -8.43 -17.81
C ARG A 106 -19.53 -7.04 -17.21
N SER A 107 -18.37 -6.39 -17.03
CA SER A 107 -18.31 -5.01 -16.55
C SER A 107 -18.95 -4.05 -17.56
N LYS A 108 -19.59 -3.00 -17.01
CA LYS A 108 -20.17 -1.89 -17.78
C LYS A 108 -19.16 -0.77 -18.03
N LEU A 109 -17.94 -0.87 -17.50
CA LEU A 109 -16.91 0.18 -17.46
C LEU A 109 -15.67 -0.23 -18.25
N GLN A 110 -15.88 -0.80 -19.44
CA GLN A 110 -14.79 -1.38 -20.21
C GLN A 110 -13.86 -0.31 -20.83
N ASN A 111 -14.36 0.82 -21.32
CA ASN A 111 -13.51 1.79 -22.02
C ASN A 111 -13.11 2.99 -21.16
N ILE A 112 -11.88 3.46 -21.34
CA ILE A 112 -11.36 4.68 -20.70
C ILE A 112 -12.07 5.95 -21.18
N GLU A 113 -12.61 5.93 -22.40
CA GLU A 113 -13.35 7.04 -22.99
C GLU A 113 -14.69 7.29 -22.27
N ASP A 114 -15.25 6.25 -21.64
CA ASP A 114 -16.49 6.33 -20.85
C ASP A 114 -16.23 6.88 -19.43
N LEU A 115 -14.97 7.08 -19.03
CA LEU A 115 -14.58 7.61 -17.72
C LEU A 115 -14.41 9.12 -17.77
N GLU A 116 -15.48 9.83 -17.39
CA GLU A 116 -15.37 11.22 -16.96
C GLU A 116 -14.72 11.25 -15.58
N LEU A 117 -13.47 11.70 -15.53
CA LEU A 117 -12.78 12.00 -14.27
C LEU A 117 -13.45 13.23 -13.64
N PRO A 118 -13.77 13.20 -12.33
CA PRO A 118 -14.28 14.38 -11.66
C PRO A 118 -13.29 15.55 -11.83
N LYS A 119 -13.79 16.67 -12.32
CA LYS A 119 -13.03 17.94 -12.31
C LYS A 119 -13.07 18.48 -10.88
N GLY A 120 -11.95 19.02 -10.41
CA GLY A 120 -11.92 19.70 -9.12
C GLY A 120 -12.90 20.88 -9.13
N GLU A 121 -13.59 21.09 -8.02
CA GLU A 121 -14.49 22.24 -7.81
C GLU A 121 -13.73 23.55 -7.58
N GLU A 122 -12.41 23.45 -7.40
CA GLU A 122 -11.49 24.55 -7.10
C GLU A 122 -11.36 25.52 -8.27
N SER A 123 -11.46 26.81 -7.96
CA SER A 123 -11.49 27.87 -8.98
C SER A 123 -10.09 28.33 -9.40
N ASN A 124 -9.07 28.09 -8.57
CA ASN A 124 -7.70 28.55 -8.82
C ASN A 124 -6.63 27.59 -8.28
N ALA A 125 -5.42 27.68 -8.83
CA ALA A 125 -4.28 26.87 -8.43
C ALA A 125 -3.88 27.09 -6.96
N LEU A 126 -4.02 28.32 -6.46
CA LEU A 126 -3.72 28.66 -5.07
C LEU A 126 -4.70 27.98 -4.09
N GLU A 127 -5.96 27.84 -4.50
CA GLU A 127 -7.01 27.18 -3.72
C GLU A 127 -6.72 25.68 -3.61
N CYS A 128 -6.37 25.03 -4.73
CA CYS A 128 -5.94 23.63 -4.77
C CYS A 128 -4.76 23.35 -3.84
N ILE A 129 -3.75 24.22 -3.83
CA ILE A 129 -2.56 24.08 -2.98
C ILE A 129 -2.95 24.23 -1.50
N SER A 130 -3.79 25.22 -1.19
CA SER A 130 -4.21 25.49 0.19
C SER A 130 -5.05 24.33 0.74
N ASN A 131 -6.03 23.84 -0.03
CA ASN A 131 -6.87 22.71 0.36
C ASN A 131 -6.04 21.43 0.49
N GLY A 132 -5.09 21.19 -0.43
CA GLY A 132 -4.15 20.07 -0.30
C GLY A 132 -3.29 20.13 0.96
N ALA A 133 -2.83 21.33 1.35
CA ALA A 133 -2.07 21.52 2.58
C ALA A 133 -2.92 21.24 3.84
N VAL A 134 -4.18 21.68 3.86
CA VAL A 134 -5.11 21.41 4.98
C VAL A 134 -5.40 19.91 5.10
N MET A 135 -5.66 19.22 3.98
CA MET A 135 -5.86 17.76 3.97
C MET A 135 -4.63 16.99 4.47
N ALA A 136 -3.42 17.48 4.16
CA ALA A 136 -2.19 16.85 4.62
C ALA A 136 -2.03 16.90 6.16
N VAL A 137 -2.53 17.96 6.82
CA VAL A 137 -2.45 18.08 8.29
C VAL A 137 -3.21 16.93 8.96
N GLU A 138 -4.44 16.67 8.52
CA GLU A 138 -5.26 15.59 9.08
C GLU A 138 -4.59 14.22 8.87
N LEU A 139 -4.05 13.97 7.68
CA LEU A 139 -3.31 12.75 7.36
C LEU A 139 -2.09 12.55 8.27
N VAL A 140 -1.27 13.60 8.45
CA VAL A 140 -0.06 13.54 9.28
C VAL A 140 -0.42 13.33 10.76
N MET A 141 -1.45 14.01 11.27
CA MET A 141 -1.91 13.82 12.64
C MET A 141 -2.40 12.40 12.89
N ALA A 142 -3.17 11.83 11.95
CA ALA A 142 -3.63 10.44 12.04
C ALA A 142 -2.45 9.45 12.04
N ILE A 143 -1.42 9.72 11.23
CA ILE A 143 -0.18 8.93 11.20
C ILE A 143 0.53 8.95 12.55
N VAL A 144 0.76 10.14 13.11
CA VAL A 144 1.52 10.31 14.37
C VAL A 144 0.76 9.66 15.53
N ALA A 145 -0.55 9.87 15.60
CA ALA A 145 -1.39 9.27 16.64
C ALA A 145 -1.34 7.72 16.57
N ASN A 146 -1.52 7.14 15.39
CA ASN A 146 -1.46 5.69 15.22
C ASN A 146 -0.06 5.14 15.56
N LEU A 147 1.01 5.83 15.16
CA LEU A 147 2.37 5.44 15.50
C LEU A 147 2.58 5.32 17.01
N ILE A 148 2.20 6.34 17.79
CA ILE A 148 2.35 6.31 19.26
C ILE A 148 1.62 5.11 19.86
N VAL A 149 0.39 4.85 19.41
CA VAL A 149 -0.42 3.71 19.89
C VAL A 149 0.24 2.37 19.54
N PHE A 150 0.72 2.19 18.31
CA PHE A 150 1.35 0.94 17.88
C PHE A 150 2.71 0.71 18.57
N LEU A 151 3.53 1.75 18.76
CA LEU A 151 4.78 1.63 19.51
C LEU A 151 4.52 1.22 20.98
N ALA A 152 3.52 1.82 21.62
CA ALA A 152 3.13 1.47 22.97
C ALA A 152 2.59 0.03 23.07
N LEU A 153 1.76 -0.39 22.10
CA LEU A 153 1.23 -1.75 22.04
C LEU A 153 2.34 -2.77 21.82
N LEU A 154 3.28 -2.50 20.90
CA LEU A 154 4.40 -3.39 20.64
C LEU A 154 5.27 -3.56 21.87
N ALA A 155 5.67 -2.45 22.50
CA ALA A 155 6.44 -2.48 23.74
C ALA A 155 5.70 -3.25 24.85
N PHE A 156 4.38 -3.09 24.95
CA PHE A 156 3.56 -3.86 25.89
C PHE A 156 3.61 -5.37 25.58
N ILE A 157 3.42 -5.77 24.32
CA ILE A 157 3.47 -7.16 23.89
C ILE A 157 4.85 -7.77 24.14
N ASP A 158 5.93 -7.05 23.80
CA ASP A 158 7.31 -7.50 24.05
C ASP A 158 7.58 -7.72 25.53
N ASN A 159 7.10 -6.82 26.40
CA ASN A 159 7.25 -7.00 27.86
C ASN A 159 6.45 -8.20 28.38
N VAL A 160 5.23 -8.43 27.85
CA VAL A 160 4.42 -9.61 28.22
C VAL A 160 5.11 -10.90 27.75
N ILE A 161 5.60 -10.95 26.51
CA ILE A 161 6.30 -12.11 25.96
C ILE A 161 7.59 -12.36 26.74
N GLY A 162 8.40 -11.32 26.98
CA GLY A 162 9.63 -11.41 27.76
C GLY A 162 9.39 -11.90 29.19
N TRP A 163 8.32 -11.42 29.85
CA TRP A 163 7.90 -11.93 31.16
C TRP A 163 7.56 -13.43 31.09
N THR A 164 6.76 -13.86 30.11
CA THR A 164 6.44 -15.30 29.94
C THR A 164 7.65 -16.15 29.55
N GLY A 165 8.59 -15.61 28.77
CA GLY A 165 9.84 -16.27 28.41
C GLY A 165 10.76 -16.47 29.62
N SER A 166 10.83 -15.47 30.49
CA SER A 166 11.63 -15.53 31.74
C SER A 166 11.16 -16.66 32.68
N LEU A 167 9.85 -16.97 32.68
CA LEU A 167 9.28 -18.10 33.44
C LEU A 167 9.71 -19.47 32.90
N ILE A 168 10.05 -19.55 31.61
CA ILE A 168 10.46 -20.78 30.91
C ILE A 168 12.00 -20.85 30.80
N GLY A 169 12.73 -19.83 31.28
CA GLY A 169 14.19 -19.74 31.26
C GLY A 169 14.78 -19.19 29.96
N TYR A 170 13.97 -18.60 29.08
CA TYR A 170 14.39 -17.95 27.84
C TYR A 170 14.11 -16.44 27.89
N ASN A 171 15.14 -15.63 28.11
CA ASN A 171 14.99 -14.18 28.35
C ASN A 171 14.96 -13.32 27.06
N ASP A 172 15.29 -13.89 25.89
CA ASP A 172 15.46 -13.12 24.63
C ASP A 172 14.26 -13.23 23.67
N TRP A 173 13.08 -13.60 24.15
CA TRP A 173 11.89 -13.68 23.28
C TRP A 173 11.25 -12.30 23.10
N SER A 174 11.25 -11.80 21.87
CA SER A 174 10.47 -10.63 21.45
C SER A 174 9.42 -11.00 20.41
N PHE A 175 8.38 -10.18 20.29
CA PHE A 175 7.35 -10.30 19.27
C PHE A 175 7.97 -10.30 17.86
N GLU A 176 8.95 -9.43 17.64
CA GLU A 176 9.69 -9.32 16.39
C GLU A 176 10.35 -10.64 16.02
N LEU A 177 10.94 -11.34 16.98
CA LEU A 177 11.62 -12.63 16.77
C LEU A 177 10.62 -13.73 16.37
N ILE A 178 9.46 -13.80 17.04
CA ILE A 178 8.39 -14.75 16.71
C ILE A 178 7.88 -14.51 15.29
N VAL A 179 7.58 -13.25 14.98
CA VAL A 179 7.09 -12.84 13.67
C VAL A 179 8.14 -13.09 12.59
N GLY A 180 9.42 -12.83 12.87
CA GLY A 180 10.54 -13.14 12.00
C GLY A 180 10.60 -14.63 11.63
N TYR A 181 10.39 -15.54 12.59
CA TYR A 181 10.35 -16.98 12.30
C TYR A 181 9.15 -17.39 11.45
N VAL A 182 7.97 -16.79 11.67
CA VAL A 182 6.76 -17.07 10.88
C VAL A 182 6.93 -16.63 9.43
N PHE A 183 7.56 -15.47 9.20
CA PHE A 183 7.80 -14.90 7.86
C PHE A 183 9.10 -15.37 7.20
N TYR A 184 9.97 -16.09 7.93
CA TYR A 184 11.22 -16.64 7.40
C TYR A 184 11.06 -17.46 6.10
N PRO A 185 10.12 -18.44 5.99
CA PRO A 185 9.96 -19.19 4.75
C PRO A 185 9.55 -18.30 3.58
N LEU A 186 8.79 -17.24 3.83
CA LEU A 186 8.36 -16.31 2.80
C LEU A 186 9.53 -15.43 2.32
N ALA A 187 10.35 -14.92 3.24
CA ALA A 187 11.56 -14.16 2.91
C ALA A 187 12.58 -15.03 2.14
N PHE A 188 12.72 -16.30 2.52
CA PHE A 188 13.60 -17.25 1.84
C PHE A 188 13.17 -17.49 0.38
N VAL A 189 11.86 -17.69 0.13
CA VAL A 189 11.32 -17.89 -1.22
C VAL A 189 11.49 -16.64 -2.11
N MET A 190 11.56 -15.45 -1.53
CA MET A 190 11.85 -14.21 -2.28
C MET A 190 13.32 -14.06 -2.69
N GLY A 191 14.23 -14.93 -2.21
CA GLY A 191 15.60 -15.00 -2.70
C GLY A 191 16.61 -14.07 -2.02
N VAL A 192 16.46 -13.77 -0.72
CA VAL A 192 17.35 -12.91 0.10
C VAL A 192 18.74 -13.55 0.37
N THR A 193 19.16 -14.49 -0.46
CA THR A 193 20.02 -15.66 -0.15
C THR A 193 21.53 -15.43 0.07
N GLU A 194 21.96 -14.29 0.63
CA GLU A 194 23.37 -14.07 0.94
C GLU A 194 23.73 -14.45 2.40
N ASP A 195 22.79 -14.39 3.34
CA ASP A 195 22.99 -14.81 4.73
C ASP A 195 21.65 -15.21 5.42
N SER A 196 21.70 -16.23 6.29
CA SER A 196 20.54 -16.63 7.11
C SER A 196 20.17 -15.53 8.11
N GLU A 197 21.14 -14.76 8.60
CA GLU A 197 20.85 -13.62 9.48
C GLU A 197 20.14 -12.48 8.73
N GLN A 198 20.58 -12.15 7.52
CA GLN A 198 19.90 -11.14 6.69
C GLN A 198 18.47 -11.56 6.34
N THR A 199 18.27 -12.84 6.04
CA THR A 199 16.93 -13.40 5.76
C THR A 199 16.01 -13.26 6.98
N LYS A 200 16.53 -13.45 8.20
CA LYS A 200 15.76 -13.22 9.43
C LYS A 200 15.39 -11.76 9.61
N THR A 201 16.33 -10.83 9.43
CA THR A 201 16.06 -9.39 9.55
C THR A 201 15.00 -8.94 8.55
N VAL A 202 15.07 -9.40 7.29
CA VAL A 202 14.05 -9.10 6.28
C VAL A 202 12.69 -9.71 6.66
N ALA A 203 12.66 -10.94 7.16
CA ALA A 203 11.44 -11.58 7.64
C ALA A 203 10.80 -10.82 8.82
N GLN A 204 11.60 -10.31 9.74
CA GLN A 204 11.14 -9.47 10.85
C GLN A 204 10.49 -8.18 10.31
N LEU A 205 11.19 -7.45 9.43
CA LEU A 205 10.66 -6.22 8.82
C LEU A 205 9.35 -6.48 8.07
N MET A 206 9.27 -7.58 7.33
CA MET A 206 8.07 -8.00 6.60
C MET A 206 6.89 -8.24 7.54
N GLY A 207 7.08 -9.06 8.57
CA GLY A 207 5.98 -9.41 9.45
C GLY A 207 5.57 -8.25 10.38
N THR A 208 6.52 -7.44 10.85
CA THR A 208 6.23 -6.20 11.58
C THR A 208 5.42 -5.24 10.71
N LYS A 209 5.75 -5.12 9.41
CA LYS A 209 4.93 -4.35 8.46
C LYS A 209 3.50 -4.89 8.33
N THR A 210 3.32 -6.20 8.26
CA THR A 210 2.01 -6.84 8.12
C THR A 210 1.15 -6.70 9.37
N VAL A 211 1.72 -6.85 10.57
CA VAL A 211 0.93 -6.84 11.82
C VAL A 211 0.72 -5.42 12.38
N LEU A 212 1.73 -4.55 12.31
CA LEU A 212 1.72 -3.26 13.00
C LEU A 212 1.51 -2.06 12.07
N ASN A 213 1.07 -2.31 10.84
CA ASN A 213 0.80 -1.26 9.84
C ASN A 213 2.05 -0.40 9.56
N GLY A 214 3.10 -1.06 9.05
CA GLY A 214 4.10 -0.48 8.14
C GLY A 214 4.92 0.74 8.55
N LYS A 215 5.14 1.05 9.83
CA LYS A 215 6.02 2.16 10.22
C LYS A 215 7.01 1.86 11.35
N TYR A 216 7.49 0.63 11.40
CA TYR A 216 8.70 0.30 12.13
C TYR A 216 9.86 0.26 11.14
N LEU A 217 10.58 1.37 11.02
CA LEU A 217 11.99 1.31 10.64
C LEU A 217 12.77 2.15 11.66
N PRO A 218 13.79 1.58 12.30
CA PRO A 218 14.74 2.35 13.12
C PRO A 218 15.55 3.34 12.27
#